data_AF-A0AB34LBU3-F1
#
_entry.id   AF-A0AB34LBU3-F1
#
_cell.length_a   1.000
_cell.length_b   1.000
_cell.length_c   1.000
_cell.angle_alpha   90.00
_cell.angle_beta   90.00
_cell.angle_gamma   90.00
#
_symmetry.space_group_name_H-M   'P 1'
#
loop_
_entity.id
_entity.type
_entity.pdbx_description
1 polymer ?
#
loop_
_entity_poly.entity_id
_entity_poly.type
_entity_poly.pdbx_seq_one_letter_code
_entity_poly.pdbx_strand_id
1 'polypeptide(L)'
;MVEWAVHNAEFLSHHHIVCTGTTGNLVRKALEEKGVNADIACMHSGPMGGDAEIAAMVVRKEIDLAVFLIDDLNPQPHEADIQMLLRQCRVHNVPIACNRYSADLMITSTLWDDDTYFPTEPKYVHFNRE
;
A
#
# COMPACT_ATOMS: atom_id res chain seq x y z
N MET A 1 10.48 -2.34 -4.63
CA MET A 1 9.98 -1.68 -3.41
C MET A 1 11.01 -0.74 -2.80
N VAL A 2 12.14 -1.24 -2.26
CA VAL A 2 13.13 -0.40 -1.55
C VAL A 2 13.63 0.77 -2.40
N GLU A 3 14.06 0.52 -3.64
CA GLU A 3 14.54 1.60 -4.53
C GLU A 3 13.46 2.67 -4.77
N TRP A 4 12.21 2.27 -4.97
CA TRP A 4 11.08 3.19 -5.13
C TRP A 4 10.84 4.03 -3.87
N ALA A 5 10.92 3.43 -2.69
CA ALA A 5 10.80 4.15 -1.42
C ALA A 5 11.95 5.14 -1.22
N VAL A 6 13.18 4.75 -1.58
CA VAL A 6 14.36 5.64 -1.53
C VAL A 6 14.24 6.79 -2.52
N HIS A 7 13.73 6.54 -3.73
CA HIS A 7 13.47 7.58 -4.72
C HIS A 7 12.50 8.64 -4.18
N ASN A 8 11.41 8.20 -3.55
CA ASN A 8 10.35 9.05 -3.01
C ASN A 8 10.51 9.40 -1.51
N ALA A 9 11.72 9.25 -0.97
CA ALA A 9 11.98 9.31 0.47
C ALA A 9 11.50 10.61 1.14
N GLU A 10 11.68 11.75 0.48
CA GLU A 10 11.27 13.05 1.02
C GLU A 10 9.75 13.09 1.21
N PHE A 11 8.99 12.80 0.15
CA PHE A 11 7.52 12.70 0.20
C PHE A 11 7.07 11.71 1.28
N LEU A 12 7.60 10.48 1.26
CA LEU A 12 7.21 9.42 2.19
C LEU A 12 7.53 9.77 3.66
N SER A 13 8.58 10.57 3.92
CA SER A 13 8.96 10.96 5.28
C SER A 13 7.93 11.84 6.00
N HIS A 14 7.00 12.44 5.26
CA HIS A 14 5.90 13.23 5.80
C HIS A 14 4.67 12.41 6.20
N HIS A 15 4.68 11.10 5.98
CA HIS A 15 3.54 10.21 6.22
C HIS A 15 3.88 9.10 7.22
N HIS A 16 2.84 8.48 7.79
CA HIS A 16 2.99 7.26 8.57
C HIS A 16 3.04 6.05 7.63
N ILE A 17 4.16 5.34 7.62
CA ILE A 17 4.41 4.23 6.71
C ILE A 17 4.16 2.92 7.45
N VAL A 18 3.27 2.08 6.92
CA VAL A 18 3.02 0.73 7.42
C VAL A 18 3.57 -0.27 6.42
N CYS A 19 4.37 -1.24 6.88
CA CYS A 19 4.99 -2.25 6.02
C CYS A 19 4.96 -3.64 6.67
N THR A 20 4.96 -4.69 5.85
CA THR A 20 5.28 -6.04 6.33
C THR A 20 6.74 -6.10 6.80
N GLY A 21 7.02 -6.99 7.75
CA GLY A 21 8.27 -6.96 8.54
C GLY A 21 9.55 -6.90 7.71
N THR A 22 9.70 -7.80 6.72
CA THR A 22 10.89 -7.81 5.85
C THR A 22 11.04 -6.51 5.05
N THR A 23 9.94 -6.06 4.42
CA THR A 23 9.94 -4.84 3.61
C THR A 23 10.24 -3.61 4.46
N GLY A 24 9.56 -3.47 5.60
CA GLY A 24 9.70 -2.30 6.48
C GLY A 24 11.11 -2.16 7.04
N ASN A 25 11.76 -3.28 7.41
CA ASN A 25 13.15 -3.26 7.87
C ASN A 25 14.13 -2.84 6.76
N LEU A 26 13.92 -3.33 5.52
CA LEU A 26 14.76 -2.94 4.38
C LEU A 26 14.57 -1.46 3.99
N VAL A 27 13.33 -0.97 3.99
CA VAL A 27 13.01 0.44 3.71
C VAL A 27 13.60 1.34 4.79
N ARG A 28 13.37 1.02 6.08
CA ARG A 28 13.92 1.79 7.20
C ARG A 28 15.43 1.95 7.09
N LYS A 29 16.15 0.85 6.91
CA LYS A 29 17.61 0.87 6.74
C LYS A 29 18.03 1.76 5.57
N ALA A 30 17.39 1.64 4.41
CA ALA A 30 17.75 2.41 3.23
C ALA A 30 17.46 3.93 3.38
N LEU A 31 16.40 4.29 4.12
CA LEU A 31 16.10 5.69 4.43
C LEU A 31 17.08 6.27 5.47
N GLU A 32 17.44 5.50 6.49
CA GLU A 32 18.48 5.86 7.47
C GLU A 32 19.82 6.11 6.78
N GLU A 33 20.24 5.24 5.84
CA GLU A 33 21.46 5.41 5.04
C GLU A 33 21.43 6.68 4.17
N LYS A 34 20.24 7.11 3.72
CA LYS A 34 20.02 8.36 2.99
C LYS A 34 19.95 9.59 3.92
N GLY A 35 19.91 9.39 5.24
CA GLY A 35 19.74 10.47 6.22
C GLY A 35 18.31 11.01 6.31
N VAL A 36 17.31 10.22 5.90
CA VAL A 36 15.89 10.57 5.97
C VAL A 36 15.26 9.83 7.15
N ASN A 37 14.70 10.59 8.09
CA ASN A 37 13.92 10.02 9.18
C ASN A 37 12.46 9.86 8.73
N ALA A 38 11.91 8.65 8.85
CA ALA A 38 10.53 8.35 8.49
C ALA A 38 9.89 7.48 9.57
N ASP A 39 8.61 7.72 9.85
CA ASP A 39 7.83 6.92 10.79
C ASP A 39 7.37 5.63 10.10
N ILE A 40 8.02 4.51 10.43
CA ILE A 40 7.75 3.20 9.82
C ILE A 40 7.33 2.18 10.88
N ALA A 41 6.05 1.79 10.84
CA ALA A 41 5.51 0.66 11.57
C ALA A 41 5.71 -0.65 10.78
N CYS A 42 6.39 -1.62 11.40
CA CYS A 42 6.57 -2.96 10.83
C CYS A 42 5.57 -3.94 11.44
N MET A 43 4.75 -4.54 10.58
CA MET A 43 3.91 -5.69 10.89
C MET A 43 4.73 -6.99 10.81
N HIS A 44 4.09 -8.15 10.94
CA HIS A 44 4.74 -9.42 10.64
C HIS A 44 5.11 -9.52 9.15
N SER A 45 5.93 -10.51 8.79
CA SER A 45 6.19 -10.80 7.37
C SER A 45 4.91 -11.31 6.70
N GLY A 46 4.76 -11.07 5.39
CA GLY A 46 3.59 -11.54 4.61
C GLY A 46 3.25 -13.02 4.88
N PRO A 47 4.21 -13.96 4.72
CA PRO A 47 3.99 -15.39 5.00
C PRO A 47 3.57 -15.74 6.43
N MET A 48 3.80 -14.85 7.40
CA MET A 48 3.45 -15.06 8.81
C MET A 48 2.15 -14.33 9.21
N GLY A 49 1.42 -13.76 8.24
CA GLY A 49 0.16 -13.05 8.47
C GLY A 49 0.23 -11.53 8.39
N GLY A 50 1.39 -10.96 8.01
CA GLY A 50 1.54 -9.50 7.87
C GLY A 50 0.56 -8.86 6.87
N ASP A 51 0.21 -9.59 5.80
CA ASP A 51 -0.77 -9.12 4.81
C ASP A 51 -2.18 -9.06 5.42
N ALA A 52 -2.51 -10.01 6.30
CA ALA A 52 -3.77 -10.02 7.03
C ALA A 52 -3.86 -8.88 8.07
N GLU A 53 -2.75 -8.55 8.74
CA GLU A 53 -2.68 -7.39 9.64
C GLU A 53 -2.96 -6.09 8.89
N ILE A 54 -2.28 -5.87 7.75
CA ILE A 54 -2.49 -4.67 6.92
C ILE A 54 -3.91 -4.66 6.34
N ALA A 55 -4.44 -5.79 5.89
CA ALA A 55 -5.81 -5.87 5.40
C ALA A 55 -6.83 -5.53 6.50
N ALA A 56 -6.59 -5.93 7.75
CA ALA A 56 -7.42 -5.53 8.88
C ALA A 56 -7.34 -4.01 9.13
N MET A 57 -6.19 -3.37 8.91
CA MET A 57 -6.06 -1.91 8.96
C MET A 57 -6.83 -1.22 7.84
N VAL A 58 -6.81 -1.77 6.62
CA VAL A 58 -7.63 -1.29 5.48
C VAL A 58 -9.13 -1.32 5.83
N VAL A 59 -9.60 -2.43 6.41
CA VAL A 59 -11.01 -2.57 6.85
C VAL A 59 -11.37 -1.52 7.91
N ARG A 60 -10.44 -1.25 8.83
CA ARG A 60 -10.59 -0.26 9.92
C ARG A 60 -10.39 1.20 9.49
N LYS A 61 -10.14 1.45 8.20
CA LYS A 61 -9.87 2.80 7.65
C LYS A 61 -8.63 3.46 8.25
N GLU A 62 -7.62 2.64 8.54
CA GLU A 62 -6.32 3.07 9.06
C GLU A 62 -5.26 3.17 7.94
N ILE A 63 -5.64 2.92 6.68
CA ILE A 63 -4.76 2.96 5.50
C ILE A 63 -5.45 3.79 4.41
N ASP A 64 -4.78 4.86 3.97
CA ASP A 64 -5.27 5.78 2.93
C ASP A 64 -4.78 5.41 1.52
N LEU A 65 -3.60 4.78 1.42
CA LEU A 65 -2.97 4.35 0.17
C LEU A 65 -2.19 3.07 0.41
N ALA A 66 -2.33 2.10 -0.50
CA ALA A 66 -1.51 0.89 -0.53
C ALA A 66 -0.59 0.87 -1.75
N VAL A 67 0.69 0.59 -1.54
CA VAL A 67 1.65 0.31 -2.62
C VAL A 67 2.12 -1.13 -2.47
N PHE A 68 1.70 -2.00 -3.38
CA PHE A 68 1.99 -3.42 -3.33
C PHE A 68 2.66 -3.88 -4.63
N LEU A 69 3.97 -3.72 -4.70
CA LEU A 69 4.77 -4.11 -5.87
C LEU A 69 5.01 -5.62 -5.88
N ILE A 70 4.02 -6.36 -6.38
CA ILE A 70 3.97 -7.83 -6.41
C ILE A 70 4.84 -8.37 -7.55
N ASP A 71 5.44 -9.54 -7.33
CA ASP A 71 6.10 -10.32 -8.39
C ASP A 71 5.13 -11.38 -8.94
N ASP A 72 4.49 -11.06 -10.06
CA ASP A 72 3.53 -11.94 -10.73
C ASP A 72 4.20 -13.09 -11.51
N LEU A 73 5.53 -13.12 -11.61
CA LEU A 73 6.25 -14.14 -12.37
C LEU A 73 6.65 -15.35 -11.52
N ASN A 74 6.55 -15.25 -10.19
CA ASN A 74 6.96 -16.29 -9.26
C ASN A 74 5.84 -16.64 -8.27
N PRO A 75 5.55 -17.94 -8.06
CA PRO A 75 4.53 -18.36 -7.12
C PRO A 75 4.91 -17.99 -5.69
N GLN A 76 3.99 -17.36 -4.96
CA GLN A 76 4.18 -17.02 -3.55
C GLN A 76 3.49 -18.05 -2.63
N PRO A 77 4.13 -18.49 -1.53
CA PRO A 77 3.54 -19.46 -0.61
C PRO A 77 2.30 -18.93 0.14
N HIS A 78 2.05 -17.62 0.06
CA HIS A 78 0.99 -16.88 0.74
C HIS A 78 0.05 -16.19 -0.27
N GLU A 79 -0.15 -16.78 -1.46
CA GLU A 79 -1.00 -16.22 -2.53
C GLU A 79 -2.42 -15.86 -2.07
N ALA A 80 -3.02 -16.69 -1.21
CA ALA A 80 -4.35 -16.42 -0.67
C ALA A 80 -4.41 -15.09 0.11
N ASP A 81 -3.33 -14.76 0.82
CA ASP A 81 -3.23 -13.53 1.61
C ASP A 81 -3.01 -12.31 0.71
N ILE A 82 -2.22 -12.45 -0.36
CA ILE A 82 -2.05 -11.42 -1.40
C ILE A 82 -3.40 -11.05 -2.03
N GLN A 83 -4.16 -12.07 -2.46
CA GLN A 83 -5.48 -11.87 -3.07
C GLN A 83 -6.48 -11.27 -2.08
N MET A 84 -6.41 -11.67 -0.81
CA MET A 84 -7.23 -11.12 0.27
C MET A 84 -6.95 -9.63 0.47
N LEU A 85 -5.69 -9.20 0.53
CA LEU A 85 -5.31 -7.78 0.68
C LEU A 85 -5.79 -6.95 -0.51
N LEU A 86 -5.49 -7.40 -1.74
CA LEU A 86 -5.97 -6.77 -2.98
C LEU A 86 -7.49 -6.63 -3.00
N ARG A 87 -8.21 -7.65 -2.52
CA ARG A 87 -9.67 -7.61 -2.41
C ARG A 87 -10.11 -6.57 -1.37
N GLN A 88 -9.51 -6.53 -0.18
CA GLN A 88 -9.93 -5.56 0.84
C GLN A 88 -9.71 -4.13 0.40
N CYS A 89 -8.58 -3.80 -0.25
CA CYS A 89 -8.37 -2.44 -0.77
C CYS A 89 -9.49 -2.04 -1.77
N ARG A 90 -9.84 -2.93 -2.70
CA ARG A 90 -10.92 -2.69 -3.68
C ARG A 90 -12.29 -2.56 -3.02
N VAL A 91 -12.61 -3.41 -2.03
CA VAL A 91 -13.91 -3.38 -1.34
C VAL A 91 -14.06 -2.12 -0.48
N HIS A 92 -12.98 -1.70 0.17
CA HIS A 92 -12.99 -0.55 1.08
C HIS A 92 -12.60 0.76 0.39
N ASN A 93 -12.50 0.78 -0.94
CA ASN A 93 -12.17 1.94 -1.77
C ASN A 93 -10.83 2.60 -1.42
N VAL A 94 -9.85 1.80 -1.00
CA VAL A 94 -8.48 2.27 -0.76
C VAL A 94 -7.70 2.12 -2.06
N PRO A 95 -7.11 3.20 -2.61
CA PRO A 95 -6.28 3.10 -3.80
C PRO A 95 -5.11 2.14 -3.54
N ILE A 96 -4.89 1.23 -4.50
CA ILE A 96 -3.80 0.26 -4.44
C ILE A 96 -3.00 0.25 -5.74
N ALA A 97 -1.71 0.53 -5.64
CA ALA A 97 -0.77 0.46 -6.76
C ALA A 97 -0.08 -0.91 -6.78
N CYS A 98 -0.30 -1.69 -7.84
CA CYS A 98 0.35 -2.99 -8.03
C CYS A 98 1.64 -2.93 -8.88
N ASN A 99 2.01 -1.75 -9.37
CA ASN A 99 3.23 -1.53 -10.14
C ASN A 99 3.78 -0.13 -9.87
N ARG A 100 5.05 0.10 -10.25
CA ARG A 100 5.74 1.37 -10.00
C ARG A 100 5.03 2.57 -10.65
N TYR A 101 4.61 2.43 -11.89
CA TYR A 101 4.01 3.55 -12.62
C TYR A 101 2.69 4.01 -11.98
N SER A 102 1.84 3.07 -11.56
CA SER A 102 0.65 3.36 -10.77
C SER A 102 1.00 3.99 -9.42
N ALA A 103 2.06 3.53 -8.75
CA ALA A 103 2.49 4.11 -7.49
C ALA A 103 2.95 5.56 -7.66
N ASP A 104 3.75 5.84 -8.69
CA ASP A 104 4.21 7.19 -9.05
C ASP A 104 3.02 8.13 -9.34
N LEU A 105 2.05 7.68 -10.14
CA LEU A 105 0.84 8.46 -10.43
C LEU A 105 -0.01 8.70 -9.17
N MET A 106 -0.12 7.71 -8.29
CA MET A 106 -0.91 7.84 -7.07
C MET A 106 -0.28 8.83 -6.10
N ILE A 107 1.03 8.78 -5.82
CA ILE A 107 1.66 9.70 -4.87
C ILE A 107 1.78 11.13 -5.40
N THR A 108 1.78 11.32 -6.72
CA THR A 108 1.87 12.65 -7.36
C THR A 108 0.52 13.27 -7.67
N SER A 109 -0.57 12.59 -7.35
CA SER A 109 -1.93 13.09 -7.59
C SER A 109 -2.19 14.38 -6.81
N THR A 110 -2.67 15.42 -7.49
CA THR A 110 -3.08 16.67 -6.85
C THR A 110 -4.34 16.52 -5.98
N LEU A 111 -4.99 15.35 -6.02
CA LEU A 111 -6.17 15.07 -5.19
C LEU A 111 -5.84 14.98 -3.70
N TRP A 112 -4.58 14.74 -3.32
CA TRP A 112 -4.16 14.74 -1.92
C TRP A 112 -4.21 16.13 -1.28
N ASP A 113 -4.06 17.18 -2.10
CA ASP A 113 -4.03 18.57 -1.67
C ASP A 113 -5.40 19.27 -1.83
N ASP A 114 -6.42 18.54 -2.29
CA ASP A 114 -7.77 19.05 -2.49
C ASP A 114 -8.69 18.65 -1.33
N ASP A 115 -8.84 19.54 -0.35
CA ASP A 115 -9.73 19.36 0.80
C ASP A 115 -11.22 19.19 0.43
N THR A 116 -11.60 19.44 -0.83
CA THR A 116 -12.97 19.26 -1.32
C THR A 116 -13.19 17.91 -2.00
N TYR A 117 -12.11 17.16 -2.26
CA TYR A 117 -12.20 15.84 -2.86
C TYR A 117 -12.53 14.77 -1.81
N PHE A 118 -13.61 14.01 -2.10
CA PHE A 118 -13.96 12.83 -1.33
C PHE A 118 -14.20 11.66 -2.31
N PRO A 119 -13.55 10.50 -2.12
CA PRO A 119 -13.80 9.33 -2.96
C PRO A 119 -15.29 8.96 -2.93
N THR A 120 -15.88 8.74 -4.10
CA THR A 120 -17.28 8.32 -4.18
C THR A 120 -17.46 6.97 -3.50
N GLU A 121 -18.50 6.83 -2.68
CA GLU A 121 -18.82 5.54 -2.06
C GLU A 121 -19.05 4.44 -3.11
N PRO A 122 -18.41 3.26 -2.97
CA PRO A 122 -18.60 2.15 -3.89
C PRO A 122 -20.08 1.73 -3.94
N LYS A 123 -20.64 1.68 -5.15
CA LYS A 123 -22.00 1.18 -5.39
C LYS A 123 -21.94 -0.20 -6.05
N TYR A 124 -22.38 -1.21 -5.31
CA TYR A 124 -22.50 -2.59 -5.81
C TYR A 124 -23.93 -2.83 -6.31
N VAL A 125 -24.21 -2.43 -7.54
CA VAL A 125 -25.49 -2.68 -8.20
C VAL A 125 -25.40 -3.90 -9.11
N HIS A 126 -26.50 -4.65 -9.24
CA HIS A 126 -26.57 -5.76 -10.20
C HIS A 126 -26.40 -5.20 -11.62
N PHE A 127 -25.34 -5.60 -12.32
CA PHE A 127 -25.09 -5.20 -13.70
C PHE A 127 -25.73 -6.21 -14.64
N ASN A 128 -26.83 -5.83 -15.32
CA ASN A 128 -27.37 -6.65 -16.41
C ASN A 128 -26.54 -6.42 -17.67
N ARG A 129 -26.01 -7.50 -18.25
CA ARG A 129 -25.18 -7.48 -19.48
C ARG A 129 -25.98 -7.72 -20.76
N GLU A 130 -27.27 -8.03 -20.65
CA GLU A 130 -28.19 -8.24 -21.79
C GLU A 130 -28.33 -7.00 -22.67
#